data_AF-A0A7S2DGQ0-F1
#
_entry.id   AF-A0A7S2DGQ0-F1
#
_cell.length_a   1.000
_cell.length_b   1.000
_cell.length_c   1.000
_cell.angle_alpha   90.00
_cell.angle_beta   90.00
_cell.angle_gamma   90.00
#
_symmetry.space_group_name_H-M   'P 1'
#
loop_
_entity.id
_entity.type
_entity.pdbx_description
1 polymer ?
#
loop_
_entity_poly.entity_id
_entity_poly.type
_entity_poly.pdbx_seq_one_letter_code
_entity_poly.pdbx_strand_id
1 'polypeptide(L)'
;RGRFEQPCAHILGGRTALRGGAAAAAPAGMMDDQPKGRRGRPEDTTGMGKQATVRNKTANPQQVTAEQLLREAVDRQEEEAKPPKQRIADEDELQMYRVRKRKEFEDVIRRQRQNIGAWTKYAAWEASQQEFRR
;
A
#
# COMPACT_ATOMS: atom_id res chain seq x y z
N ARG A 1 17.10 -2.75 35.28
CA ARG A 1 15.96 -2.51 34.36
C ARG A 1 16.50 -2.56 32.94
N GLY A 2 16.51 -3.75 32.33
CA GLY A 2 17.06 -3.99 31.01
C GLY A 2 16.16 -3.37 29.95
N ARG A 3 16.68 -2.37 29.24
CA ARG A 3 15.97 -1.62 28.20
C ARG A 3 15.98 -2.44 26.91
N PHE A 4 14.88 -3.13 26.62
CA PHE A 4 14.69 -3.84 25.36
C PHE A 4 14.20 -2.83 24.30
N GLU A 5 15.08 -2.43 23.38
CA GLU A 5 14.70 -1.64 22.20
C GLU A 5 14.51 -2.62 21.02
N GLN A 6 13.32 -2.66 20.40
CA GLN A 6 13.11 -3.38 19.14
C GLN A 6 12.58 -2.42 18.08
N PRO A 7 13.16 -2.40 16.86
CA PRO A 7 12.54 -1.75 15.72
C PRO A 7 11.35 -2.60 15.25
N CYS A 8 10.16 -2.00 15.21
CA CYS A 8 9.05 -2.58 14.47
C CYS A 8 9.43 -2.65 12.98
N ALA A 9 8.88 -3.60 12.22
CA ALA A 9 8.97 -3.61 10.77
C ALA A 9 7.68 -4.19 10.21
N HIS A 10 7.08 -3.42 9.28
CA HIS A 10 6.06 -3.78 8.28
C HIS A 10 4.64 -4.18 8.71
N ILE A 11 3.67 -3.36 8.28
CA ILE A 11 2.44 -3.83 7.58
C ILE A 11 2.13 -2.85 6.43
N LEU A 12 2.02 -3.40 5.22
CA LEU A 12 1.59 -2.77 3.97
C LEU A 12 0.06 -2.53 3.92
N GLY A 13 -0.33 -1.40 3.33
CA GLY A 13 -1.44 -1.32 2.36
C GLY A 13 -2.86 -1.05 2.89
N GLY A 14 -3.32 0.19 2.81
CA GLY A 14 -4.73 0.58 3.01
C GLY A 14 -5.19 1.64 2.02
N ARG A 15 -5.88 1.22 0.95
CA ARG A 15 -6.56 2.08 -0.03
C ARG A 15 -7.76 2.75 0.65
N THR A 16 -7.84 4.09 0.64
CA THR A 16 -9.02 4.84 1.09
C THR A 16 -9.77 5.43 -0.12
N ALA A 17 -11.05 5.07 -0.21
CA ALA A 17 -11.99 5.50 -1.25
C ALA A 17 -12.56 6.90 -0.93
N LEU A 18 -12.63 7.75 -1.95
CA LEU A 18 -13.31 9.05 -1.89
C LEU A 18 -14.83 8.85 -1.79
N ARG A 19 -15.48 9.55 -0.86
CA ARG A 19 -16.93 9.60 -0.70
C ARG A 19 -17.44 10.93 -1.27
N GLY A 20 -18.29 10.86 -2.29
CA GLY A 20 -18.91 12.00 -2.98
C GLY A 20 -20.03 12.65 -2.17
N GLY A 21 -20.18 13.96 -2.36
CA GLY A 21 -21.21 14.82 -1.76
C GLY A 21 -22.55 14.77 -2.48
N ALA A 22 -23.61 14.99 -1.70
CA ALA A 22 -25.00 15.06 -2.10
C ALA A 22 -25.37 16.41 -2.72
N ALA A 23 -26.29 16.41 -3.69
CA ALA A 23 -26.94 17.61 -4.20
C ALA A 23 -28.46 17.38 -4.33
N ALA A 24 -29.20 18.45 -4.06
CA ALA A 24 -30.61 18.50 -3.71
C ALA A 24 -31.57 18.34 -4.91
N ALA A 25 -32.79 17.90 -4.58
CA ALA A 25 -33.94 17.79 -5.46
C ALA A 25 -34.71 19.11 -5.56
N ALA A 26 -35.25 19.40 -6.76
CA ALA A 26 -36.24 20.45 -7.00
C ALA A 26 -37.40 19.89 -7.87
N PRO A 27 -38.62 20.45 -7.76
CA PRO A 27 -39.87 19.74 -8.09
C PRO A 27 -40.43 19.95 -9.50
N ALA A 28 -41.41 19.09 -9.79
CA ALA A 28 -42.16 18.88 -11.02
C ALA A 28 -42.88 20.10 -11.60
N GLY A 29 -42.86 20.20 -12.93
CA GLY A 29 -43.66 21.13 -13.73
C GLY A 29 -44.21 20.45 -14.99
N MET A 30 -45.53 20.55 -15.12
CA MET A 30 -46.47 20.34 -16.24
C MET A 30 -46.04 19.66 -17.56
N MET A 31 -46.91 18.73 -17.99
CA MET A 31 -47.04 18.15 -19.32
C MET A 31 -47.34 19.20 -20.41
N ASP A 32 -46.58 19.15 -21.50
CA ASP A 32 -47.03 19.57 -22.83
C ASP A 32 -46.63 18.51 -23.86
N ASP A 33 -47.62 18.11 -24.65
CA ASP A 33 -47.65 17.04 -25.65
C ASP A 33 -47.12 17.56 -27.00
N GLN A 34 -46.07 16.94 -27.57
CA GLN A 34 -45.73 16.95 -29.02
C GLN A 34 -44.51 16.06 -29.40
N PRO A 35 -44.32 15.70 -30.70
CA PRO A 35 -44.31 14.31 -31.16
C PRO A 35 -42.91 13.67 -31.25
N LYS A 36 -42.89 12.33 -31.33
CA LYS A 36 -41.67 11.50 -31.43
C LYS A 36 -40.89 11.72 -32.74
N GLY A 37 -40.05 12.75 -32.76
CA GLY A 37 -38.86 12.75 -33.60
C GLY A 37 -37.85 11.76 -33.04
N ARG A 38 -37.39 10.80 -33.85
CA ARG A 38 -36.24 9.94 -33.52
C ARG A 38 -35.00 10.82 -33.38
N ARG A 39 -34.80 11.41 -32.20
CA ARG A 39 -33.56 12.07 -31.82
C ARG A 39 -32.50 10.98 -31.76
N GLY A 40 -31.61 10.99 -32.76
CA GLY A 40 -30.42 10.15 -32.77
C GLY A 40 -29.76 10.24 -31.41
N ARG A 41 -29.48 9.07 -30.82
CA ARG A 41 -28.61 8.94 -29.67
C ARG A 41 -27.33 9.72 -30.00
N PRO A 42 -26.92 10.75 -29.23
CA PRO A 42 -25.54 11.18 -29.32
C PRO A 42 -24.73 9.97 -28.88
N GLU A 43 -24.03 9.36 -29.83
CA GLU A 43 -23.02 8.36 -29.56
C GLU A 43 -22.05 9.02 -28.58
N ASP A 44 -22.18 8.68 -27.28
CA ASP A 44 -21.12 8.92 -26.31
C ASP A 44 -19.93 8.09 -26.81
N THR A 45 -19.11 8.73 -27.63
CA THR A 45 -17.75 8.30 -27.97
C THR A 45 -16.86 8.48 -26.73
N THR A 46 -17.31 7.91 -25.62
CA THR A 46 -16.51 7.77 -24.41
C THR A 46 -15.49 6.67 -24.68
N GLY A 47 -14.26 7.09 -24.98
CA GLY A 47 -13.09 6.24 -24.78
C GLY A 47 -12.18 6.02 -25.98
N MET A 48 -12.20 6.85 -27.02
CA MET A 48 -11.06 6.87 -27.95
C MET A 48 -9.98 7.76 -27.36
N GLY A 49 -8.89 7.12 -26.91
CA GLY A 49 -7.79 7.74 -26.19
C GLY A 49 -7.39 9.08 -26.81
N LYS A 50 -7.43 10.14 -25.99
CA LYS A 50 -6.96 11.47 -26.38
C LYS A 50 -5.54 11.29 -26.90
N GLN A 51 -5.38 11.35 -28.21
CA GLN A 51 -4.09 11.27 -28.86
C GLN A 51 -3.26 12.41 -28.26
N ALA A 52 -2.20 12.07 -27.52
CA ALA A 52 -1.33 13.07 -26.94
C ALA A 52 -0.81 13.94 -28.09
N THR A 53 -1.19 15.21 -28.09
CA THR A 53 -0.76 16.14 -29.14
C THR A 53 0.76 16.21 -29.08
N VAL A 54 1.40 15.82 -30.19
CA VAL A 54 2.86 15.80 -30.29
C VAL A 54 3.33 17.25 -30.30
N ARG A 55 3.91 17.70 -29.18
CA ARG A 55 4.34 19.10 -29.03
C ARG A 55 5.63 19.40 -29.79
N ASN A 56 6.59 18.47 -29.81
CA ASN A 56 7.85 18.65 -30.52
C ASN A 56 8.30 17.34 -31.18
N LYS A 57 8.81 17.44 -32.42
CA LYS A 57 9.26 16.33 -33.27
C LYS A 57 10.74 16.45 -33.64
N THR A 58 11.46 17.45 -33.13
CA THR A 58 12.91 17.57 -33.33
C THR A 58 13.62 16.44 -32.59
N ALA A 59 14.76 15.98 -33.13
CA ALA A 59 15.60 15.01 -32.45
C ALA A 59 16.03 15.54 -31.08
N ASN A 60 16.01 14.68 -30.06
CA ASN A 60 16.48 15.06 -28.73
C ASN A 60 18.02 15.17 -28.75
N PRO A 61 18.60 16.31 -28.35
CA PRO A 61 20.06 16.48 -28.30
C PRO A 61 20.76 15.45 -27.40
N GLN A 62 20.11 14.96 -26.34
CA GLN A 62 20.63 13.90 -25.49
C GLN A 62 19.58 12.81 -25.29
N GLN A 63 19.88 11.60 -25.77
CA GLN A 63 19.00 10.45 -25.56
C GLN A 63 19.03 10.01 -24.09
N VAL A 64 17.86 9.69 -23.54
CA VAL A 64 17.75 9.10 -22.20
C VAL A 64 18.19 7.64 -22.28
N THR A 65 19.25 7.29 -21.55
CA THR A 65 19.80 5.93 -21.53
C THR A 65 19.18 5.10 -20.40
N ALA A 66 19.32 3.76 -20.50
CA ALA A 66 18.89 2.86 -19.43
C ALA A 66 19.65 3.13 -18.12
N GLU A 67 20.95 3.40 -18.19
CA GLU A 67 21.78 3.72 -17.03
C GLU A 67 21.29 4.98 -16.32
N GLN A 68 20.94 6.04 -17.07
CA GLN A 68 20.49 7.30 -16.50
C GLN A 68 19.19 7.12 -15.69
N LEU A 69 18.24 6.37 -16.24
CA LEU A 69 16.99 6.02 -15.55
C LEU A 69 17.26 5.20 -14.27
N LEU A 70 18.12 4.18 -14.36
CA LEU A 70 18.42 3.30 -13.23
C LEU A 70 19.15 4.04 -12.11
N ARG A 71 20.10 4.93 -12.44
CA ARG A 71 20.83 5.73 -11.46
C ARG A 71 19.94 6.76 -10.79
N GLU A 72 19.14 7.49 -11.57
CA GLU A 72 18.19 8.48 -11.02
C GLU A 72 17.11 7.82 -10.15
N ALA A 73 16.65 6.62 -10.53
CA ALA A 73 15.70 5.86 -9.72
C ALA A 73 16.27 5.45 -8.37
N VAL A 74 17.54 5.02 -8.32
CA VAL A 74 18.22 4.68 -7.07
C VAL A 74 18.47 5.92 -6.22
N ASP A 75 18.96 7.01 -6.82
CA ASP A 75 19.26 8.25 -6.10
C ASP A 75 18.00 8.91 -5.51
N ARG A 76 16.85 8.76 -6.18
CA ARG A 76 15.54 9.24 -5.69
C ARG A 76 14.76 8.21 -4.89
N GLN A 77 15.31 7.03 -4.65
CA GLN A 77 14.63 6.04 -3.83
C GLN A 77 14.57 6.53 -2.38
N GLU A 78 13.39 6.99 -1.96
CA GLU A 78 13.15 7.36 -0.57
C GLU A 78 13.38 6.15 0.34
N GLU A 79 14.10 6.36 1.44
CA GLU A 79 14.27 5.31 2.45
C GLU A 79 12.89 4.92 2.99
N GLU A 80 12.66 3.62 3.08
CA GLU A 80 11.41 3.11 3.64
C GLU A 80 11.26 3.60 5.09
N ALA A 81 10.16 4.31 5.36
CA ALA A 81 9.90 4.93 6.64
C ALA A 81 9.95 3.88 7.76
N LYS A 82 10.99 3.96 8.59
CA LYS A 82 11.16 3.06 9.74
C LYS A 82 10.03 3.34 10.73
N PRO A 83 9.27 2.32 11.16
CA PRO A 83 8.19 2.53 12.11
C PRO A 83 8.75 2.97 13.48
N PRO A 84 7.94 3.64 14.30
CA PRO A 84 8.39 4.19 15.56
C PRO A 84 8.86 3.11 16.53
N LYS A 85 9.90 3.44 17.31
CA LYS A 85 10.42 2.57 18.36
C LYS A 85 9.44 2.51 19.54
N GLN A 86 8.55 1.53 19.56
CA GLN A 86 7.66 1.29 20.69
C GLN A 86 8.46 0.87 21.94
N ARG A 87 8.14 1.45 23.10
CA ARG A 87 8.64 1.04 24.42
C ARG A 87 7.57 0.20 25.09
N ILE A 88 7.98 -0.90 25.74
CA ILE A 88 7.10 -1.72 26.56
C ILE A 88 7.29 -1.27 28.01
N ALA A 89 6.23 -0.82 28.67
CA ALA A 89 6.30 -0.28 30.03
C ALA A 89 5.97 -1.34 31.09
N ASP A 90 4.94 -2.15 30.82
CA ASP A 90 4.33 -3.05 31.80
C ASP A 90 4.47 -4.53 31.42
N GLU A 91 4.28 -5.42 32.40
CA GLU A 91 4.41 -6.87 32.20
C GLU A 91 3.28 -7.44 31.32
N ASP A 92 2.06 -6.95 31.47
CA ASP A 92 0.93 -7.34 30.61
C ASP A 92 1.17 -6.97 29.14
N GLU A 93 1.74 -5.78 28.91
CA GLU A 93 2.10 -5.30 27.58
C GLU A 93 3.21 -6.15 26.96
N LEU A 94 4.15 -6.62 27.79
CA LEU A 94 5.20 -7.57 27.37
C LEU A 94 4.61 -8.92 26.95
N GLN A 95 3.63 -9.45 27.69
CA GLN A 95 2.97 -10.72 27.33
C GLN A 95 2.17 -10.57 26.02
N MET A 96 1.43 -9.48 25.85
CA MET A 96 0.72 -9.21 24.59
C MET A 96 1.68 -9.10 23.40
N TYR A 97 2.81 -8.43 23.58
CA TYR A 97 3.87 -8.37 22.58
C TYR A 97 4.40 -9.77 22.21
N ARG A 98 4.69 -10.62 23.20
CA ARG A 98 5.18 -11.99 22.99
C ARG A 98 4.20 -12.85 22.20
N VAL A 99 2.92 -12.84 22.58
CA VAL A 99 1.87 -13.61 21.88
C VAL A 99 1.73 -13.15 20.43
N ARG A 100 1.69 -11.84 20.20
CA ARG A 100 1.62 -11.28 18.85
C ARG A 100 2.83 -11.67 18.02
N LYS A 101 4.04 -11.50 18.56
CA LYS A 101 5.29 -11.79 17.85
C LYS A 101 5.43 -13.29 17.54
N ARG A 102 5.02 -14.17 18.45
CA ARG A 102 4.98 -15.62 18.21
C ARG A 102 4.06 -15.96 17.05
N LYS A 103 2.84 -15.41 17.04
CA LYS A 103 1.88 -15.61 15.95
C LYS A 103 2.44 -15.14 14.60
N GLU A 104 3.14 -14.01 14.56
CA GLU A 104 3.81 -13.54 13.33
C GLU A 104 4.83 -14.56 12.81
N PHE A 105 5.66 -15.15 13.68
CA PHE A 105 6.62 -16.18 13.29
C PHE A 105 5.95 -17.48 12.84
N GLU A 106 4.94 -17.95 13.59
CA GLU A 106 4.17 -19.14 13.25
C GLU A 106 3.46 -18.96 11.90
N ASP A 107 2.89 -17.80 11.63
CA ASP A 107 2.23 -17.49 10.36
C ASP A 107 3.22 -17.52 9.19
N VAL A 108 4.45 -17.07 9.38
CA VAL A 108 5.52 -17.16 8.36
C VAL A 108 5.92 -18.61 8.14
N ILE A 109 6.12 -19.38 9.22
CA ILE A 109 6.49 -20.79 9.16
C ILE A 109 5.38 -21.63 8.50
N ARG A 110 4.11 -21.38 8.82
CA ARG A 110 2.96 -22.06 8.19
C ARG A 110 2.92 -21.82 6.69
N ARG A 111 3.26 -20.61 6.23
CA ARG A 111 3.33 -20.27 4.79
C ARG A 111 4.58 -20.83 4.11
N GLN A 112 5.71 -20.88 4.83
CA GLN A 112 7.03 -21.21 4.30
C GLN A 112 7.72 -22.30 5.13
N ARG A 113 7.09 -23.48 5.21
CA ARG A 113 7.54 -24.56 6.11
C ARG A 113 8.99 -24.99 5.90
N GLN A 114 9.47 -24.96 4.66
CA GLN A 114 10.82 -25.42 4.27
C GLN A 114 11.90 -24.34 4.46
N ASN A 115 11.52 -23.10 4.79
CA ASN A 115 12.47 -22.01 4.96
C ASN A 115 13.16 -22.14 6.33
N ILE A 116 14.35 -22.77 6.35
CA ILE A 116 15.16 -22.96 7.56
C ILE A 116 15.51 -21.61 8.22
N GLY A 117 15.72 -20.55 7.43
CA GLY A 117 16.02 -19.23 7.96
C GLY A 117 14.88 -18.65 8.80
N ALA A 118 13.62 -18.99 8.52
CA ALA A 118 12.49 -18.60 9.36
C ALA A 118 12.54 -19.29 10.73
N TRP A 119 12.88 -20.59 10.75
CA TRP A 119 13.05 -21.36 11.99
C TRP A 119 14.24 -20.86 12.82
N THR A 120 15.38 -20.55 12.20
CA THR A 120 16.55 -20.02 12.92
C THR A 120 16.25 -18.67 13.57
N LYS A 121 15.54 -17.77 12.86
CA LYS A 121 15.12 -16.47 13.42
C LYS A 121 14.17 -16.64 14.58
N TYR A 122 13.22 -17.57 14.49
CA TYR A 122 12.29 -17.86 15.57
C TYR A 122 13.01 -18.44 16.80
N ALA A 123 13.92 -19.40 16.61
CA ALA A 123 14.73 -19.98 17.68
C ALA A 123 15.63 -18.94 18.37
N ALA A 124 16.28 -18.06 17.60
CA ALA A 124 17.09 -16.98 18.15
C ALA A 124 16.24 -15.98 18.96
N TRP A 125 15.01 -15.69 18.51
CA TRP A 125 14.09 -14.83 19.25
C TRP A 125 13.64 -15.46 20.57
N GLU A 126 13.20 -16.72 20.58
CA GLU A 126 12.85 -17.44 21.82
C GLU A 126 14.05 -17.53 22.78
N ALA A 127 15.26 -17.78 22.26
CA ALA A 127 16.48 -17.77 23.07
C ALA A 127 16.75 -16.40 23.73
N SER A 128 16.44 -15.29 23.05
CA SER A 128 16.56 -13.95 23.62
C SER A 128 15.57 -13.68 24.76
N GLN A 129 14.45 -14.40 24.81
CA GLN A 129 13.46 -14.32 25.88
C GLN A 129 13.81 -15.19 27.09
N GLN A 130 14.89 -16.00 26.99
CA GLN A 130 15.34 -16.96 28.01
C GLN A 130 14.25 -17.98 28.44
N GLU A 131 13.24 -18.19 27.60
CA GLU A 131 12.14 -19.12 27.88
C GLU A 131 12.43 -20.48 27.21
N PHE A 132 13.42 -21.20 27.74
CA PHE A 132 13.85 -22.48 27.16
C PHE A 132 12.99 -23.67 27.61
N ARG A 133 12.30 -23.56 28.75
CA ARG A 133 11.41 -24.58 29.29
C ARG A 133 9.96 -24.20 29.04
N ARG A 134 9.32 -24.96 28.15
CA ARG A 134 7.90 -25.25 28.22
C ARG A 134 7.72 -26.76 28.22
#